data_AF-A0AAW1CHV1-F1
#
_entry.id   AF-A0AAW1CHV1-F1
#
_cell.length_a   1.000
_cell.length_b   1.000
_cell.length_c   1.000
_cell.angle_alpha   90.00
_cell.angle_beta   90.00
_cell.angle_gamma   90.00
#
_symmetry.space_group_name_H-M   'P 1'
#
loop_
_entity.id
_entity.type
_entity.pdbx_description
1 polymer ?
#
loop_
_entity_poly.entity_id
_entity_poly.type
_entity_poly.pdbx_seq_one_letter_code
_entity_poly.pdbx_strand_id
1 'polypeptide(L)'
;MKLSNLIRSVQVLKPHVPLIKFRKGSRGQMETMVKNTNTTTFNRKQDQNIQVIEDFQLPRRFRRSLLGENEINAINSGGCL
;
A
#
# COMPACT_ATOMS: atom_id res chain seq x y z
N MET A 1 -34.29 18.69 -24.09
CA MET A 1 -34.08 18.98 -22.65
C MET A 1 -33.83 20.48 -22.49
N LYS A 2 -34.50 21.15 -21.55
CA LYS A 2 -34.35 22.62 -21.37
C LYS A 2 -32.93 22.95 -20.88
N LEU A 3 -32.33 24.01 -21.42
CA LEU A 3 -30.96 24.45 -21.11
C LEU A 3 -30.76 24.69 -19.59
N SER A 4 -31.81 25.15 -18.90
CA SER A 4 -31.85 25.33 -17.45
C SER A 4 -31.57 24.04 -16.67
N ASN A 5 -32.06 22.90 -17.15
CA ASN A 5 -31.91 21.61 -16.47
C ASN A 5 -30.49 21.05 -16.66
N LEU A 6 -29.85 21.37 -17.79
CA LEU A 6 -28.46 21.01 -18.05
C LEU A 6 -27.52 21.77 -17.09
N ILE A 7 -27.73 23.07 -16.92
CA ILE A 7 -26.93 23.92 -16.01
C ILE A 7 -27.05 23.42 -14.56
N ARG A 8 -28.25 23.05 -14.11
CA ARG A 8 -28.48 22.46 -12.77
C ARG A 8 -27.71 21.14 -12.60
N SER A 9 -27.67 20.28 -13.62
CA SER A 9 -26.93 19.01 -13.55
C SER A 9 -25.40 19.20 -13.51
N VAL A 10 -24.87 20.21 -14.21
CA VAL A 10 -23.43 20.55 -14.16
C VAL A 10 -23.04 21.14 -12.80
N GLN A 11 -23.94 21.89 -12.14
CA GLN A 11 -23.70 22.40 -10.78
C GLN A 11 -23.60 21.31 -9.71
N VAL A 12 -24.23 20.14 -9.91
CA VAL A 12 -24.16 19.00 -8.99
C VAL A 12 -22.85 18.22 -9.14
N LEU A 13 -22.24 18.26 -10.33
CA LEU A 13 -20.91 17.71 -10.56
C LEU A 13 -19.88 18.67 -9.96
N LYS A 14 -19.50 18.46 -8.69
CA LYS A 14 -18.26 19.06 -8.18
C LYS A 14 -17.15 18.71 -9.18
N PRO A 15 -16.53 19.69 -9.88
CA PRO A 15 -15.50 19.37 -10.85
C PRO A 15 -14.36 18.71 -10.08
N HIS A 16 -14.22 17.39 -10.23
CA HIS A 16 -13.18 16.62 -9.59
C HIS A 16 -11.86 17.05 -10.24
N VAL A 17 -11.13 17.93 -9.57
CA VAL A 17 -9.77 18.27 -9.95
C VAL A 17 -8.92 17.04 -9.66
N PRO A 18 -8.40 16.34 -10.68
CA PRO A 18 -7.56 15.18 -10.45
C PRO A 18 -6.36 15.61 -9.61
N LEU A 19 -6.21 15.02 -8.42
CA LEU A 19 -5.16 15.37 -7.45
C LEU A 19 -3.75 15.01 -7.95
N ILE A 20 -3.64 14.31 -9.08
CA ILE A 20 -2.38 13.89 -9.65
C ILE A 20 -1.86 15.00 -10.58
N LYS A 21 -0.80 15.68 -10.15
CA LYS A 21 -0.02 16.58 -11.01
C LYS A 21 1.00 15.77 -11.79
N PHE A 22 0.88 15.74 -13.11
CA PHE A 22 1.94 15.19 -13.96
C PHE A 22 3.17 16.10 -13.90
N ARG A 23 4.33 15.54 -13.58
CA ARG A 23 5.60 16.29 -13.63
C ARG A 23 5.94 16.55 -15.10
N LYS A 24 5.87 17.82 -15.53
CA LYS A 24 6.37 18.25 -16.85
C LYS A 24 7.88 18.03 -16.88
N GLY A 25 8.33 17.02 -17.64
CA GLY A 25 9.76 16.81 -17.90
C GLY A 25 10.34 15.42 -17.60
N SER A 26 9.57 14.33 -17.47
CA SER A 26 10.17 13.00 -17.53
C SER A 26 10.46 12.61 -18.98
N ARG A 27 11.53 13.17 -19.54
CA ARG A 27 12.21 12.59 -20.70
C ARG A 27 13.39 11.78 -20.18
N GLY A 28 13.24 10.45 -20.20
CA GLY A 28 14.33 9.49 -20.19
C GLY A 28 14.87 9.08 -18.82
N GLN A 29 14.61 7.83 -18.45
CA GLN A 29 15.66 6.83 -18.26
C GLN A 29 15.02 5.46 -18.47
N MET A 30 15.32 4.84 -19.63
CA MET A 30 15.08 3.41 -19.80
C MET A 30 16.14 2.70 -18.97
N GLU A 31 15.76 2.20 -17.81
CA GLU A 31 16.57 1.21 -17.09
C GLU A 31 16.01 -0.17 -17.45
N THR A 32 16.71 -0.84 -18.37
CA THR A 32 16.54 -2.27 -18.60
C THR A 32 17.10 -2.99 -17.37
N MET A 33 16.23 -3.41 -16.46
CA MET A 33 16.64 -4.25 -15.32
C MET A 33 15.77 -5.50 -15.25
N VAL A 34 16.25 -6.57 -15.88
CA VAL A 34 15.83 -7.93 -15.57
C VAL A 34 16.55 -8.35 -14.30
N LYS A 35 15.82 -8.50 -13.19
CA LYS A 35 16.17 -9.42 -12.10
C LYS A 35 14.89 -9.81 -11.33
N ASN A 36 14.51 -11.08 -11.52
CA ASN A 36 13.55 -11.79 -10.69
C ASN A 36 14.05 -11.85 -9.25
N THR A 37 13.32 -11.20 -8.36
CA THR A 37 13.09 -11.68 -7.00
C THR A 37 11.65 -11.30 -6.66
N ASN A 38 10.86 -12.29 -6.23
CA ASN A 38 9.51 -12.10 -5.73
C ASN A 38 9.57 -11.26 -4.44
N THR A 39 9.55 -9.95 -4.60
CA THR A 39 9.14 -9.00 -3.58
C THR A 39 8.17 -8.09 -4.27
N THR A 40 6.89 -8.14 -3.88
CA THR A 40 5.89 -7.13 -4.24
C THR A 40 6.28 -5.82 -3.57
N THR A 41 7.31 -5.17 -4.12
CA THR A 41 7.73 -3.84 -3.73
C THR A 41 6.72 -2.88 -4.33
N PHE A 42 5.63 -2.65 -3.60
CA PHE A 42 4.73 -1.53 -3.85
C PHE A 42 5.56 -0.26 -3.69
N ASN A 43 6.16 0.21 -4.79
CA ASN A 43 6.78 1.52 -4.90
C ASN A 43 5.67 2.59 -4.89
N ARG A 44 4.96 2.72 -3.77
CA ARG A 44 4.13 3.89 -3.49
C ARG A 44 5.02 4.87 -2.74
N LYS A 45 5.57 5.84 -3.49
CA LYS A 45 6.17 7.06 -2.91
C LYS A 45 5.04 7.87 -2.25
N GLN A 46 4.70 7.50 -1.04
CA GLN A 46 4.14 8.42 -0.08
C GLN A 46 5.06 8.33 1.14
N ASP A 47 5.70 9.45 1.49
CA ASP A 47 6.12 9.74 2.85
C ASP A 47 4.87 9.82 3.74
N GLN A 48 4.13 8.71 3.84
CA GLN A 48 3.34 8.50 5.03
C GLN A 48 4.38 8.18 6.09
N ASN A 49 4.44 9.01 7.12
CA ASN A 49 5.07 8.60 8.37
C ASN A 49 4.29 7.39 8.88
N ILE A 50 4.63 6.20 8.39
CA ILE A 50 4.06 4.94 8.84
C ILE A 50 4.66 4.76 10.22
N GLN A 51 3.86 5.10 11.23
CA GLN A 51 4.21 4.79 12.61
C GLN A 51 4.27 3.27 12.70
N VAL A 52 5.49 2.75 12.75
CA VAL A 52 5.74 1.34 13.04
C VAL A 52 5.36 1.14 14.50
N ILE A 53 4.30 0.37 14.73
CA ILE A 53 3.85 0.01 16.08
C ILE A 53 4.58 -1.28 16.45
N GLU A 54 5.38 -1.22 17.50
CA GLU A 54 6.10 -2.37 18.02
C GLU A 54 5.18 -3.25 18.86
N ASP A 55 5.49 -4.54 18.96
CA ASP A 55 4.65 -5.51 19.67
C ASP A 55 4.39 -5.11 21.12
N PHE A 56 5.38 -4.52 21.82
CA PHE A 56 5.19 -4.07 23.20
C PHE A 56 4.19 -2.92 23.35
N GLN A 57 3.91 -2.18 22.28
CA GLN A 57 2.91 -1.10 22.23
C GLN A 57 1.50 -1.64 21.99
N LEU A 58 1.37 -2.89 21.51
CA LEU A 58 0.08 -3.52 21.24
C LEU A 58 -0.57 -4.06 22.54
N PRO A 59 -1.90 -3.93 22.67
CA PRO A 59 -2.64 -4.62 23.72
C PRO A 59 -2.37 -6.13 23.71
N ARG A 60 -2.39 -6.76 24.89
CA ARG A 60 -1.99 -8.17 25.07
C ARG A 60 -2.68 -9.16 24.10
N ARG A 61 -3.93 -8.92 23.74
CA ARG A 61 -4.71 -9.77 22.82
C ARG A 61 -4.30 -9.68 21.35
N PHE A 62 -3.52 -8.66 20.98
CA PHE A 62 -3.03 -8.44 19.62
C PHE A 62 -1.52 -8.66 19.50
N ARG A 63 -0.84 -8.93 20.62
CA ARG A 63 0.57 -9.31 20.60
C ARG A 63 0.73 -10.71 20.05
N ARG A 64 1.83 -10.94 19.33
CA ARG A 64 2.24 -12.28 18.92
C ARG A 64 2.60 -13.10 20.15
N SER A 65 2.25 -14.39 20.14
CA SER A 65 2.70 -15.34 21.15
C SER A 65 4.19 -15.61 20.98
N LEU A 66 4.90 -15.87 22.08
CA LEU A 66 6.28 -16.33 22.03
C LEU A 66 6.30 -17.78 21.51
N LEU A 67 7.26 -18.06 20.61
CA LEU A 67 7.45 -19.38 20.03
C LEU A 67 8.07 -20.32 21.08
N GLY A 68 7.45 -21.47 21.32
CA GLY A 68 8.01 -22.50 22.20
C GLY A 68 9.04 -23.39 21.50
N GLU A 69 9.86 -24.12 22.25
CA GLU A 69 10.89 -25.02 21.69
C GLU A 69 10.30 -26.08 20.73
N ASN A 70 9.16 -26.67 21.09
CA ASN A 70 8.48 -27.66 20.24
C ASN A 70 8.01 -27.06 18.91
N GLU A 71 7.52 -25.82 18.95
CA GLU A 71 7.06 -25.11 17.76
C GLU A 71 8.24 -24.71 16.87
N ILE A 72 9.33 -24.24 17.47
CA ILE A 72 10.60 -23.98 16.78
C ILE A 72 11.09 -25.26 16.09
N ASN A 73 11.09 -26.39 16.81
CA ASN A 73 11.50 -27.68 16.26
C ASN A 73 10.58 -28.15 15.12
N ALA A 74 9.27 -27.96 15.25
CA ALA A 74 8.30 -28.29 14.21
C ALA A 74 8.50 -27.42 12.95
N ILE A 75 8.83 -26.14 13.11
CA ILE A 75 9.19 -25.27 11.97
C ILE A 75 10.49 -25.75 11.32
N ASN A 76 11.51 -26.04 12.12
CA ASN A 76 12.81 -26.52 11.64
C ASN A 76 12.71 -27.90 10.94
N SER A 77 11.78 -28.75 11.37
CA SER A 77 11.51 -30.05 10.73
C SER A 77 10.61 -29.96 9.50
N GLY A 78 10.14 -28.77 9.11
CA GLY A 78 9.33 -28.54 7.92
C GLY A 78 7.81 -28.60 8.12
N GLY A 79 7.34 -28.48 9.36
CA GLY A 79 5.91 -28.29 9.67
C GLY A 79 5.05 -29.55 9.60
N CYS A 80 5.67 -30.73 9.55
CA CYS A 80 4.96 -32.01 9.59
C CYS A 80 4.97 -32.54 11.03
N LEU A 81 3.82 -32.43 11.72
CA LEU A 81 3.48 -33.19 12.94
C LEU A 81 2.64 -34.40 12.53
#